data_AF-A0A972Z0R0-F1
#
_entry.id   AF-A0A972Z0R0-F1
#
_cell.length_a   1.000
_cell.length_b   1.000
_cell.length_c   1.000
_cell.angle_alpha   90.00
_cell.angle_beta   90.00
_cell.angle_gamma   90.00
#
_symmetry.space_group_name_H-M   'P 1'
#
loop_
_entity.id
_entity.type
_entity.pdbx_description
1 polymer ?
#
loop_
_entity_poly.entity_id
_entity_poly.type
_entity_poly.pdbx_seq_one_letter_code
_entity_poly.pdbx_strand_id
1 'polypeptide(L)'
;MRRPDSGMTLLELLITVSLIGLIATVLSTAVIVTLRQQDNTEGRLNVARAEQTVGLWMPADLASASDVDTDPQASPCGAVTCGDIDLSAGSNVVMLSWIGSGGVQTNVSYHFTPSGDGRTYELW
;
A
#
# COMPACT_ATOMS: atom_id res chain seq x y z
N MET A 1 1.56 -58.02 33.98
CA MET A 1 2.63 -57.00 33.95
C MET A 1 1.99 -55.64 34.19
N ARG A 2 2.17 -55.03 35.37
CA ARG A 2 1.69 -53.66 35.66
C ARG A 2 2.85 -52.70 35.39
N ARG A 3 2.65 -51.79 34.43
CA ARG A 3 3.56 -50.70 34.12
C ARG A 3 3.46 -49.69 35.27
N PRO A 4 4.55 -49.29 35.94
CA PRO A 4 4.47 -48.21 36.90
C PRO A 4 4.23 -46.90 36.13
N ASP A 5 3.09 -46.26 36.37
CA ASP A 5 2.84 -44.89 35.93
C ASP A 5 3.78 -43.98 36.71
N SER A 6 4.81 -43.48 36.02
CA SER A 6 5.77 -42.55 36.60
C SER A 6 5.09 -41.18 36.71
N GLY A 7 4.65 -40.80 37.91
CA GLY A 7 4.13 -39.47 38.18
C GLY A 7 5.18 -38.39 37.87
N MET A 8 4.76 -37.28 37.27
CA MET A 8 5.63 -36.14 36.98
C MET A 8 6.13 -35.51 38.30
N THR A 9 7.43 -35.22 38.39
CA THR A 9 7.96 -34.53 39.56
C THR A 9 7.59 -33.05 39.53
N LEU A 10 7.40 -32.43 40.71
CA LEU A 10 7.09 -31.00 40.82
C LEU A 10 8.12 -30.11 40.11
N LEU A 11 9.39 -30.51 40.15
CA LEU A 11 10.49 -29.81 39.48
C LEU A 11 10.39 -29.91 37.95
N GLU A 12 10.00 -31.06 37.42
CA GLU A 12 9.80 -31.27 35.99
C GLU A 12 8.63 -30.44 35.44
N LEU A 13 7.53 -30.31 36.21
CA LEU A 13 6.43 -29.41 35.85
C LEU A 13 6.88 -27.95 35.84
N LEU A 14 7.67 -27.54 36.84
CA LEU A 14 8.16 -26.18 36.93
C LEU A 14 9.10 -25.82 35.77
N ILE A 15 10.01 -26.73 35.41
CA ILE A 15 10.91 -26.54 34.26
C ILE A 15 10.09 -26.45 32.98
N THR A 16 9.17 -27.38 32.72
CA THR A 16 8.38 -27.38 31.47
C THR A 16 7.54 -26.11 31.29
N VAL A 17 6.86 -25.64 32.35
CA VAL A 17 6.06 -24.40 32.28
C VAL A 17 6.96 -23.18 32.05
N SER A 18 8.11 -23.10 32.71
CA SER A 18 9.06 -22.00 32.49
C SER A 18 9.61 -21.99 31.06
N LEU A 19 9.89 -23.18 30.50
CA LEU A 19 10.44 -23.34 29.16
C LEU A 19 9.39 -23.00 28.09
N ILE A 20 8.14 -23.43 28.28
CA ILE A 20 7.02 -23.06 27.40
C ILE A 20 6.78 -21.54 27.43
N GLY A 21 6.82 -20.91 28.61
CA GLY A 21 6.69 -19.46 28.73
C GLY A 21 7.80 -18.71 27.98
N LEU A 22 9.04 -19.19 28.08
CA LEU A 22 10.18 -18.60 27.38
C LEU A 22 10.05 -18.78 25.85
N ILE A 23 9.68 -19.97 25.38
CA ILE A 23 9.46 -20.21 23.95
C ILE A 23 8.32 -19.35 23.42
N ALA A 24 7.20 -19.26 24.14
CA ALA A 24 6.03 -18.50 23.72
C ALA A 24 6.33 -17.01 23.58
N THR A 25 7.14 -16.43 24.48
CA THR A 25 7.55 -15.03 24.40
C THR A 25 8.43 -14.77 23.17
N VAL A 26 9.43 -15.62 22.91
CA VAL A 26 10.29 -15.51 21.72
C VAL A 26 9.48 -15.61 20.43
N LEU A 27 8.59 -16.62 20.32
CA LEU A 27 7.74 -16.78 19.13
C LEU A 27 6.82 -15.57 18.90
N SER A 28 6.23 -15.03 19.98
CA SER A 28 5.38 -13.84 19.89
C SER A 28 6.16 -12.64 19.38
N THR A 29 7.39 -12.41 19.87
CA THR A 29 8.23 -11.31 19.36
C THR A 29 8.60 -11.49 17.89
N ALA A 30 8.90 -12.72 17.45
CA ALA A 30 9.22 -13.00 16.06
C ALA A 30 8.04 -12.71 15.13
N VAL A 31 6.82 -13.12 15.50
CA VAL A 31 5.60 -12.84 14.72
C VAL A 31 5.36 -11.32 14.62
N ILE A 32 5.49 -10.58 15.72
CA ILE A 32 5.31 -9.12 15.72
C ILE A 32 6.31 -8.45 14.77
N VAL A 33 7.57 -8.88 14.78
CA VAL A 33 8.60 -8.34 13.87
C VAL A 33 8.28 -8.65 12.41
N THR A 34 7.83 -9.87 12.10
CA THR A 34 7.44 -10.24 10.74
C THR A 34 6.29 -9.40 10.22
N LEU A 35 5.23 -9.20 11.02
CA LEU A 35 4.09 -8.37 10.63
C LEU A 35 4.53 -6.92 10.38
N ARG A 36 5.35 -6.34 11.27
CA ARG A 36 5.90 -4.99 11.07
C ARG A 36 6.78 -4.87 9.83
N GLN A 37 7.50 -5.93 9.46
CA GLN A 37 8.30 -5.95 8.23
C GLN A 37 7.43 -6.01 6.98
N GLN A 38 6.30 -6.72 7.02
CA GLN A 38 5.34 -6.75 5.91
C GLN A 38 4.81 -5.34 5.64
N ASP A 39 4.28 -4.65 6.66
CA ASP A 39 3.78 -3.28 6.53
C ASP A 39 4.84 -2.32 5.94
N ASN A 40 6.09 -2.42 6.40
CA ASN A 40 7.18 -1.60 5.90
C ASN A 40 7.54 -1.92 4.44
N THR A 41 7.51 -3.20 4.07
CA THR A 41 7.87 -3.65 2.72
C THR A 41 6.79 -3.28 1.71
N GLU A 42 5.51 -3.37 2.08
CA GLU A 42 4.37 -2.98 1.24
C GLU A 42 4.42 -1.49 0.89
N GLY A 43 4.66 -0.61 1.88
CA GLY A 43 4.81 0.83 1.63
C GLY A 43 5.94 1.13 0.64
N ARG A 44 7.08 0.45 0.76
CA ARG A 44 8.22 0.61 -0.18
C ARG A 44 7.93 0.06 -1.57
N LEU A 45 7.19 -1.05 -1.67
CA LEU A 45 6.77 -1.62 -2.94
C LEU A 45 5.82 -0.67 -3.67
N ASN A 46 4.88 -0.05 -2.94
CA ASN A 46 3.94 0.90 -3.53
C ASN A 46 4.67 2.12 -4.10
N VAL A 47 5.57 2.72 -3.32
CA VAL A 47 6.42 3.84 -3.80
C VAL A 47 7.23 3.43 -5.03
N ALA A 48 7.89 2.27 -5.00
CA ALA A 48 8.68 1.79 -6.14
C ALA A 48 7.84 1.55 -7.40
N ARG A 49 6.57 1.11 -7.25
CA ARG A 49 5.63 0.98 -8.37
C ARG A 49 5.25 2.35 -8.91
N ALA A 50 4.89 3.29 -8.04
CA ALA A 50 4.53 4.64 -8.43
C ALA A 50 5.67 5.35 -9.17
N GLU A 51 6.90 5.25 -8.66
CA GLU A 51 8.09 5.80 -9.30
C GLU A 51 8.34 5.21 -10.69
N GLN A 52 8.14 3.89 -10.86
CA GLN A 52 8.25 3.25 -12.18
C GLN A 52 7.19 3.75 -13.15
N THR A 53 5.92 3.84 -12.71
CA THR A 53 4.83 4.33 -13.56
C THR A 53 5.07 5.77 -13.99
N VAL A 54 5.39 6.66 -13.04
CA VAL A 54 5.66 8.07 -13.33
C VAL A 54 6.89 8.21 -14.21
N GLY A 55 7.99 7.51 -13.91
CA GLY A 55 9.21 7.57 -14.70
C GLY A 55 9.05 7.04 -16.13
N LEU A 56 8.17 6.07 -16.33
CA LEU A 56 7.93 5.46 -17.64
C LEU A 56 6.98 6.29 -18.52
N TRP A 57 5.88 6.80 -17.96
CA TRP A 57 4.80 7.41 -18.74
C TRP A 57 4.82 8.93 -18.73
N MET A 58 5.12 9.56 -17.58
CA MET A 58 4.98 11.01 -17.42
C MET A 58 5.80 11.82 -18.44
N PRO A 59 7.08 11.50 -18.75
CA PRO A 59 7.83 12.30 -19.71
C PRO A 59 7.24 12.27 -21.12
N ALA A 60 6.75 11.10 -21.57
CA ALA A 60 6.15 10.94 -22.89
C ALA A 60 4.77 11.61 -22.97
N ASP A 61 3.97 11.48 -21.91
CA ASP A 61 2.66 12.13 -21.83
C ASP A 61 2.82 13.65 -21.81
N LEU A 62 3.74 14.18 -21.00
CA LEU A 62 3.99 15.61 -20.89
C LEU A 62 4.54 16.20 -22.18
N ALA A 63 5.39 15.46 -22.90
CA ALA A 63 5.93 15.90 -24.19
C ALA A 63 4.88 15.91 -25.32
N SER A 64 3.81 15.13 -25.19
CA SER A 64 2.76 15.02 -26.20
C SER A 64 1.49 15.80 -25.86
N ALA A 65 1.31 16.22 -24.61
CA ALA A 65 0.13 16.93 -24.14
C ALA A 65 -0.08 18.25 -24.90
N SER A 66 -1.34 18.53 -25.24
CA SER A 66 -1.77 19.79 -25.86
C SER A 66 -2.07 20.88 -24.83
N ASP A 67 -2.54 20.48 -23.65
CA ASP A 67 -2.79 21.38 -22.52
C ASP A 67 -2.47 20.67 -21.20
N VAL A 68 -1.98 21.45 -20.24
CA VAL A 68 -1.48 20.99 -18.94
C VAL A 68 -2.12 21.82 -17.85
N ASP A 69 -2.95 21.18 -17.03
CA ASP A 69 -3.61 21.78 -15.88
C ASP A 69 -2.97 21.25 -14.59
N THR A 70 -2.60 22.15 -13.69
CA THR A 70 -2.00 21.83 -12.39
C THR A 70 -2.90 22.25 -11.23
N ASP A 71 -4.17 22.57 -11.50
CA ASP A 71 -5.13 22.82 -10.44
C ASP A 71 -5.32 21.53 -9.62
N PRO A 72 -5.12 21.58 -8.29
CA PRO A 72 -5.32 20.41 -7.42
C PRO A 72 -6.75 19.84 -7.46
N GLN A 73 -7.72 20.61 -7.98
CA GLN A 73 -9.13 20.25 -8.17
C GLN A 73 -9.48 19.91 -9.63
N ALA A 74 -8.49 19.91 -10.54
CA ALA A 74 -8.69 19.47 -11.90
C ALA A 74 -9.22 18.02 -11.93
N SER A 75 -10.24 17.78 -12.75
CA SER A 75 -10.81 16.44 -12.94
C SER A 75 -10.91 16.11 -14.43
N PRO A 76 -10.49 14.89 -14.84
CA PRO A 76 -10.52 14.49 -16.24
C PRO A 76 -11.93 14.42 -16.82
N CYS A 77 -12.98 14.30 -16.00
CA CYS A 77 -14.37 14.27 -16.44
C CYS A 77 -15.19 15.50 -16.02
N GLY A 78 -14.56 16.54 -15.44
CA GLY A 78 -15.24 17.75 -14.97
C GLY A 78 -16.11 17.56 -13.72
N ALA A 79 -16.08 16.38 -13.11
CA ALA A 79 -16.74 16.05 -11.84
C ALA A 79 -15.80 15.22 -10.97
N VAL A 80 -16.02 15.19 -9.65
CA VAL A 80 -15.18 14.42 -8.73
C VAL A 80 -15.31 12.90 -8.97
N THR A 81 -16.38 12.45 -9.61
CA THR A 81 -16.60 11.04 -9.97
C THR A 81 -16.59 10.86 -11.49
N CYS A 82 -15.70 9.98 -11.97
CA CYS A 82 -15.55 9.63 -13.37
C CYS A 82 -15.97 8.16 -13.58
N GLY A 83 -17.27 7.92 -13.77
CA GLY A 83 -17.81 6.57 -13.85
C GLY A 83 -17.66 5.84 -12.51
N ASP A 84 -16.97 4.70 -12.50
CA ASP A 84 -16.70 3.92 -11.28
C ASP A 84 -15.46 4.42 -10.50
N ILE A 85 -14.80 5.48 -10.98
CA ILE A 85 -13.62 6.06 -10.35
C ILE A 85 -14.04 7.26 -9.49
N ASP A 86 -13.73 7.19 -8.19
CA ASP A 86 -13.94 8.27 -7.23
C ASP A 86 -12.61 9.01 -6.98
N LEU A 87 -12.56 10.30 -7.36
CA LEU A 87 -11.41 11.18 -7.16
C LEU A 87 -11.60 12.11 -5.95
N SER A 88 -12.59 11.86 -5.08
CA SER A 88 -12.86 12.70 -3.90
C SER A 88 -11.79 12.55 -2.83
N ALA A 89 -11.14 11.39 -2.77
CA ALA A 89 -10.11 11.09 -1.81
C ALA A 89 -8.75 11.51 -2.35
N GLY A 90 -8.26 12.70 -2.02
CA GLY A 90 -6.91 13.13 -2.38
C GLY A 90 -6.87 14.44 -3.15
N SER A 91 -5.88 14.58 -4.04
CA SER A 91 -5.72 15.76 -4.88
C SER A 91 -5.04 15.43 -6.20
N ASN A 92 -5.39 16.16 -7.26
CA ASN A 92 -4.68 16.08 -8.53
C ASN A 92 -3.29 16.72 -8.43
N VAL A 93 -2.29 16.12 -9.11
CA VAL A 93 -0.95 16.69 -9.28
C VAL A 93 -0.87 17.43 -10.61
N VAL A 94 -1.27 16.75 -11.67
CA VAL A 94 -1.33 17.29 -13.02
C VAL A 94 -2.38 16.55 -13.83
N MET A 95 -3.13 17.29 -14.64
CA MET A 95 -3.99 16.78 -15.67
C MET A 95 -3.42 17.17 -17.03
N LEU A 96 -3.24 16.16 -17.88
CA LEU A 96 -2.74 16.28 -19.23
C LEU A 96 -3.88 16.02 -20.19
N SER A 97 -3.94 16.81 -21.25
CA SER A 97 -5.00 16.65 -22.23
C SER A 97 -4.50 16.73 -23.67
N TRP A 98 -5.11 15.91 -24.53
CA TRP A 98 -4.78 15.79 -25.96
C TRP A 98 -6.05 15.97 -26.79
N ILE A 99 -5.90 16.63 -27.93
CA ILE A 99 -6.95 16.68 -28.95
C ILE A 99 -6.62 15.64 -30.02
N GLY A 100 -7.38 14.55 -30.03
CA GLY A 100 -7.26 13.48 -31.01
C GLY A 100 -7.80 13.87 -32.39
N SER A 101 -7.46 13.08 -33.40
CA SER A 101 -7.99 13.24 -34.75
C SER A 101 -9.52 13.07 -34.74
N GLY A 102 -10.25 14.15 -35.02
CA GLY A 102 -11.72 14.20 -34.92
C GLY A 102 -12.26 15.10 -33.80
N GLY A 103 -11.38 15.80 -33.06
CA GLY A 103 -11.80 16.75 -32.02
C GLY A 103 -12.19 16.11 -30.69
N VAL A 104 -11.91 14.81 -30.53
CA VAL A 104 -12.11 14.10 -29.26
C VAL A 104 -10.97 14.47 -28.31
N GLN A 105 -11.32 15.03 -27.15
CA GLN A 105 -10.37 15.32 -26.10
C GLN A 105 -10.14 14.08 -25.23
N THR A 106 -8.89 13.74 -24.99
CA THR A 106 -8.49 12.72 -24.00
C THR A 106 -7.84 13.43 -22.83
N ASN A 107 -8.25 13.09 -21.62
CA ASN A 107 -7.68 13.66 -20.39
C ASN A 107 -7.07 12.51 -19.57
N VAL A 108 -5.84 12.71 -19.11
CA VAL A 108 -5.15 11.81 -18.18
C VAL A 108 -4.80 12.61 -16.94
N SER A 109 -5.11 12.06 -15.77
CA SER A 109 -4.89 12.72 -14.49
C SER A 109 -3.90 11.88 -13.67
N TYR A 110 -2.83 12.51 -13.20
CA TYR A 110 -1.96 11.96 -12.17
C TYR A 110 -2.48 12.44 -10.83
N HIS A 111 -3.03 11.52 -10.04
CA HIS A 111 -3.75 11.82 -8.80
C HIS A 111 -3.15 11.07 -7.62
N PHE A 112 -3.05 11.70 -6.46
CA PHE A 112 -2.61 11.00 -5.25
C PHE A 112 -3.74 10.93 -4.23
N THR A 113 -3.88 9.78 -3.59
CA THR A 113 -4.88 9.52 -2.56
C THR A 113 -4.20 9.04 -1.28
N PRO A 114 -4.69 9.38 -0.08
CA PRO A 114 -4.22 8.74 1.14
C PRO A 114 -4.49 7.23 1.09
N SER A 115 -3.47 6.42 1.41
CA SER A 115 -3.64 4.98 1.61
C SER A 115 -4.56 4.71 2.80
N GLY A 116 -5.09 3.49 2.90
CA GLY A 116 -6.02 3.08 3.97
C GLY A 116 -5.44 3.23 5.39
N ASP A 117 -4.13 3.41 5.54
CA ASP A 117 -3.43 3.69 6.79
C ASP A 117 -3.48 5.18 7.23
N GLY A 118 -3.90 6.09 6.34
CA GLY A 118 -3.96 7.53 6.55
C GLY A 118 -2.61 8.22 6.77
N ARG A 119 -1.49 7.52 6.52
CA ARG A 119 -0.11 8.00 6.77
C ARG A 119 0.75 8.00 5.53
N THR A 120 0.40 7.19 4.54
CA THR A 120 1.07 7.12 3.25
C THR A 120 0.14 7.61 2.14
N TYR A 121 0.74 8.04 1.03
CA TYR A 121 0.00 8.46 -0.15
C TYR A 121 0.31 7.51 -1.30
N GLU A 122 -0.70 7.22 -2.10
CA GLU A 122 -0.62 6.36 -3.26
C GLU A 122 -0.89 7.19 -4.50
N LEU A 123 -0.10 6.98 -5.54
CA LEU A 123 -0.28 7.61 -6.85
C LEU A 123 -1.09 6.68 -7.75
N TRP A 124 -2.10 7.26 -8.40
CA TRP A 124 -3.03 6.60 -9.32
C TRP A 124 -3.13 7.39 -10.62
#